data_AF-A0A7X4YPM4-F1
#
_entry.id   AF-A0A7X4YPM4-F1
#
_cell.length_a   1.000
_cell.length_b   1.000
_cell.length_c   1.000
_cell.angle_alpha   90.00
_cell.angle_beta   90.00
_cell.angle_gamma   90.00
#
_symmetry.space_group_name_H-M   'P 1'
#
loop_
_entity.id
_entity.type
_entity.pdbx_description
1 polymer ?
#
loop_
_entity_poly.entity_id
_entity_poly.type
_entity_poly.pdbx_seq_one_letter_code
_entity_poly.pdbx_strand_id
1 'polypeptide(L)'
;MSAALMVLQSFVRGMYLGGLKGWALKRQSVPLFASGRKYFGDMLIWSIFQTAIGALVVFLAAAFFPFGILLMIAMLFYSLTPYLIVLQDKNVGEAMADAPRLLRRYFGSLFPLALLALFGTLIISLFRSLAPPWGYGVPLLAYACVGTWLIDELLRRLAVKLKGDGGQASLPLAANRVRTRKSANAAIVLLVPLLVAAGMYAASGKHLNVLDFGGKTQLGGIAYNADFSDVFYVSEQRYTAYRWQNGGERIAIKLPDLSGEKKPGELRGIADITWHVDEEVRTVSGHTTQIDVRPIPHKSKVMYRLVRETSNDGTVYYSSMSGSASILLGEERPRDPIAVQMMVSGDGSDVFVMQYPARFEIDPVFRVSENGRYLIPGTSRLNPGDFHAYWFSAAHSTDKLLDLLAAKNIPNYTASLNRAYTVLAGAMQEGDGRMVVSLLEMMRQDGVHVNTPDWDEAAWTANLRSRYEGAPLPEALELLTRAGIQNGYEPAEQATLSDEKIGVYKLAVQFPHGMMNITYKEAKADGKLLAVTVADGMD
;
A
#
# COMPACT_ATOMS: atom_id res chain seq x y z
N MET A 1 -20.43 6.31 -5.99
CA MET A 1 -20.58 6.48 -7.46
C MET A 1 -20.98 7.93 -7.72
N SER A 2 -20.26 8.67 -8.57
CA SER A 2 -20.58 10.09 -8.85
C SER A 2 -21.86 10.21 -9.67
N ALA A 3 -22.70 11.22 -9.38
CA ALA A 3 -23.93 11.51 -10.12
C ALA A 3 -23.67 11.73 -11.63
N ALA A 4 -22.53 12.34 -11.98
CA ALA A 4 -22.10 12.55 -13.36
C ALA A 4 -21.87 11.21 -14.10
N LEU A 5 -21.33 10.21 -13.40
CA LEU A 5 -21.06 8.90 -13.95
C LEU A 5 -22.35 8.10 -14.17
N MET A 6 -23.34 8.25 -13.29
CA MET A 6 -24.68 7.67 -13.45
C MET A 6 -25.40 8.26 -14.67
N VAL A 7 -25.38 9.59 -14.83
CA VAL A 7 -25.94 10.28 -16.00
C VAL A 7 -25.31 9.77 -17.30
N LEU A 8 -23.97 9.71 -17.35
CA LEU A 8 -23.26 9.22 -18.53
C LEU A 8 -23.61 7.76 -18.84
N GLN A 9 -23.64 6.89 -17.84
CA GLN A 9 -23.98 5.47 -18.01
C GLN A 9 -25.41 5.28 -18.53
N SER A 10 -26.39 6.02 -18.00
CA SER A 10 -27.78 5.91 -18.46
C SER A 10 -27.94 6.33 -19.92
N PHE A 11 -27.23 7.39 -20.34
CA PHE A 11 -27.20 7.82 -21.75
C PHE A 11 -26.58 6.77 -22.66
N VAL A 12 -25.40 6.26 -22.30
CA VAL A 12 -24.70 5.22 -23.08
C VAL A 12 -25.51 3.93 -23.16
N ARG A 13 -26.20 3.53 -22.06
CA ARG A 13 -27.09 2.37 -22.04
C ARG A 13 -28.27 2.53 -23.01
N GLY A 14 -28.88 3.72 -23.06
CA GLY A 14 -29.93 4.05 -24.03
C GLY A 14 -29.43 4.04 -25.48
N MET A 15 -28.24 4.59 -25.74
CA MET A 15 -27.59 4.53 -27.05
C MET A 15 -27.36 3.08 -27.51
N TYR A 16 -26.79 2.28 -26.61
CA TYR A 16 -26.37 0.91 -26.87
C TYR A 16 -27.56 -0.02 -27.13
N LEU A 17 -28.53 -0.06 -26.23
CA LEU A 17 -29.73 -0.90 -26.39
C LEU A 17 -30.60 -0.44 -27.57
N GLY A 18 -30.74 0.88 -27.78
CA GLY A 18 -31.47 1.41 -28.92
C GLY A 18 -30.79 1.14 -30.27
N GLY A 19 -29.45 1.11 -30.30
CA GLY A 19 -28.67 0.65 -31.45
C GLY A 19 -28.89 -0.83 -31.74
N LEU A 20 -28.83 -1.68 -30.70
CA LEU A 20 -29.10 -3.12 -30.82
C LEU A 20 -30.53 -3.43 -31.24
N LYS A 21 -31.54 -2.66 -30.79
CA LYS A 21 -32.93 -2.80 -31.26
C LYS A 21 -33.05 -2.75 -32.78
N GLY A 22 -32.40 -1.78 -33.42
CA GLY A 22 -32.44 -1.64 -34.88
C GLY A 22 -31.77 -2.80 -35.61
N TRP A 23 -30.69 -3.32 -35.03
CA TRP A 23 -29.98 -4.48 -35.55
C TRP A 23 -30.80 -5.78 -35.38
N ALA A 24 -31.32 -6.03 -34.17
CA ALA A 24 -32.09 -7.20 -33.81
C ALA A 24 -33.40 -7.35 -34.61
N LEU A 25 -34.14 -6.25 -34.83
CA LEU A 25 -35.47 -6.29 -35.45
C LEU A 25 -35.45 -6.25 -36.99
N LYS A 26 -34.53 -5.49 -37.60
CA LYS A 26 -34.52 -5.28 -39.07
C LYS A 26 -33.13 -5.33 -39.70
N ARG A 27 -32.06 -5.63 -38.94
CA ARG A 27 -30.65 -5.50 -39.38
C ARG A 27 -30.34 -4.11 -39.94
N GLN A 28 -30.90 -3.06 -39.33
CA GLN A 28 -30.74 -1.68 -39.78
C GLN A 28 -29.88 -0.88 -38.80
N SER A 29 -28.97 -0.07 -39.34
CA SER A 29 -28.17 0.88 -38.57
C SER A 29 -29.02 2.09 -38.17
N VAL A 30 -29.00 2.45 -36.89
CA VAL A 30 -29.77 3.57 -36.31
C VAL A 30 -28.78 4.63 -35.78
N PRO A 31 -29.06 5.94 -35.88
CA PRO A 31 -28.24 6.96 -35.24
C PRO A 31 -28.20 6.80 -33.71
N LEU A 32 -27.04 6.39 -33.19
CA LEU A 32 -26.86 6.06 -31.77
C LEU A 32 -27.17 7.22 -30.82
N PHE A 33 -26.76 8.45 -31.17
CA PHE A 33 -27.02 9.64 -30.35
C PHE A 33 -28.52 9.96 -30.23
N ALA A 34 -29.28 9.72 -31.30
CA ALA A 34 -30.74 9.91 -31.28
C ALA A 34 -31.43 8.85 -30.41
N SER A 35 -30.95 7.60 -30.46
CA SER A 35 -31.37 6.53 -29.55
C SER A 35 -31.05 6.85 -28.09
N GLY A 36 -29.85 7.36 -27.81
CA GLY A 36 -29.45 7.82 -26.48
C GLY A 36 -30.39 8.87 -25.93
N ARG A 37 -30.65 9.93 -26.69
CA ARG A 37 -31.57 11.00 -26.29
C ARG A 37 -33.01 10.50 -26.08
N LYS A 38 -33.50 9.60 -26.93
CA LYS A 38 -34.87 9.06 -26.83
C LYS A 38 -35.10 8.28 -25.53
N TYR A 39 -34.16 7.41 -25.15
CA TYR A 39 -34.34 6.52 -24.00
C TYR A 39 -33.68 7.02 -22.70
N PHE A 40 -33.02 8.18 -22.74
CA PHE A 40 -32.22 8.70 -21.62
C PHE A 40 -33.03 8.83 -20.33
N GLY A 41 -34.21 9.46 -20.37
CA GLY A 41 -35.03 9.73 -19.18
C GLY A 41 -35.44 8.44 -18.47
N ASP A 42 -36.02 7.49 -19.20
CA ASP A 42 -36.44 6.20 -18.64
C ASP A 42 -35.25 5.35 -18.15
N MET A 43 -34.12 5.39 -18.87
CA MET A 43 -32.89 4.70 -18.46
C MET A 43 -32.26 5.32 -17.21
N LEU A 44 -32.38 6.64 -17.03
CA LEU A 44 -31.90 7.33 -15.84
C LEU A 44 -32.72 6.93 -14.62
N ILE A 45 -34.05 6.93 -14.74
CA ILE A 45 -34.94 6.50 -13.64
C ILE A 45 -34.68 5.04 -13.26
N TRP A 46 -34.52 4.15 -14.26
CA TRP A 46 -34.14 2.76 -14.01
C TRP A 46 -32.78 2.63 -13.31
N SER A 47 -31.78 3.44 -13.71
CA SER A 47 -30.45 3.40 -13.11
C SER A 47 -30.46 3.89 -11.65
N ILE A 48 -31.26 4.92 -11.35
CA ILE A 48 -31.50 5.39 -9.98
C ILE A 48 -32.15 4.29 -9.14
N PHE A 49 -33.22 3.67 -9.64
CA PHE A 49 -33.90 2.56 -8.98
C PHE A 49 -32.94 1.39 -8.71
N GLN A 50 -32.21 0.94 -9.72
CA GLN A 50 -31.24 -0.16 -9.61
C GLN A 50 -30.14 0.15 -8.59
N THR A 51 -29.66 1.39 -8.54
CA THR A 51 -28.60 1.82 -7.61
C THR A 51 -29.11 1.88 -6.17
N ALA A 52 -30.30 2.46 -5.95
CA ALA A 52 -30.90 2.56 -4.63
C ALA A 52 -31.20 1.18 -4.03
N ILE A 53 -31.82 0.29 -4.81
CA ILE A 53 -32.09 -1.09 -4.37
C ILE A 53 -30.80 -1.90 -4.24
N GLY A 54 -29.82 -1.71 -5.12
CA GLY A 54 -28.51 -2.37 -5.01
C GLY A 54 -27.78 -2.00 -3.71
N ALA A 55 -27.79 -0.72 -3.33
CA ALA A 55 -27.25 -0.27 -2.05
C ALA A 55 -27.98 -0.91 -0.86
N LEU A 56 -29.32 -0.99 -0.93
CA LEU A 56 -30.14 -1.67 0.07
C LEU A 56 -29.84 -3.18 0.17
N VAL A 57 -29.63 -3.87 -0.96
CA VAL A 57 -29.22 -5.29 -1.00
C VAL A 57 -27.88 -5.48 -0.30
N VAL A 58 -26.88 -4.63 -0.58
CA VAL A 58 -25.56 -4.73 0.06
C VAL A 58 -25.67 -4.50 1.57
N PHE A 59 -26.41 -3.48 1.98
CA PHE A 59 -26.66 -3.19 3.39
C PHE A 59 -27.35 -4.36 4.11
N LEU A 60 -28.42 -4.89 3.52
CA LEU A 60 -29.15 -6.04 4.08
C LEU A 60 -28.32 -7.32 4.02
N ALA A 61 -27.48 -7.55 3.01
CA ALA A 61 -26.61 -8.72 2.96
C ALA A 61 -25.57 -8.70 4.10
N ALA A 62 -25.08 -7.52 4.45
CA ALA A 62 -24.13 -7.32 5.56
C ALA A 62 -24.80 -7.44 6.94
N ALA A 63 -26.00 -6.88 7.11
CA ALA A 63 -26.72 -6.88 8.38
C ALA A 63 -27.55 -8.16 8.62
N PHE A 64 -28.18 -8.69 7.58
CA PHE A 64 -29.13 -9.81 7.60
C PHE A 64 -29.11 -10.60 6.28
N PHE A 65 -28.07 -11.42 6.10
CA PHE A 65 -27.78 -12.16 4.86
C PHE A 65 -28.99 -12.79 4.13
N PRO A 66 -29.94 -13.49 4.79
CA PRO A 66 -31.09 -14.08 4.10
C PRO A 66 -31.99 -13.07 3.39
N PHE A 67 -32.17 -11.88 3.97
CA PHE A 67 -32.97 -10.81 3.37
C PHE A 67 -32.28 -10.17 2.16
N GLY A 68 -30.94 -10.06 2.20
CA GLY A 68 -30.15 -9.63 1.05
C GLY A 68 -30.33 -10.56 -0.15
N ILE A 69 -30.28 -11.88 0.07
CA ILE A 69 -30.54 -12.88 -0.97
C ILE A 69 -31.97 -12.77 -1.50
N LEU A 70 -32.96 -12.68 -0.62
CA LEU A 70 -34.37 -12.62 -1.01
C LEU A 70 -34.65 -11.38 -1.89
N LEU A 71 -34.08 -10.23 -1.53
CA LEU A 71 -34.19 -9.00 -2.30
C LEU A 71 -33.46 -9.10 -3.66
N MET A 72 -32.33 -9.80 -3.72
CA MET A 72 -31.62 -10.07 -4.99
C MET A 72 -32.46 -10.94 -5.94
N ILE A 73 -33.13 -11.97 -5.40
CA ILE A 73 -34.08 -12.81 -6.15
C ILE A 73 -35.27 -11.96 -6.62
N ALA A 74 -35.80 -11.08 -5.77
CA ALA A 74 -36.87 -10.17 -6.16
C ALA A 74 -36.46 -9.25 -7.32
N MET A 75 -35.25 -8.70 -7.28
CA MET A 75 -34.70 -7.86 -8.36
C MET A 75 -34.53 -8.60 -9.68
N LEU A 76 -34.27 -9.91 -9.66
CA LEU A 76 -34.17 -10.72 -10.88
C LEU A 76 -35.46 -10.64 -11.72
N PHE A 77 -36.63 -10.57 -11.07
CA PHE A 77 -37.92 -10.44 -11.75
C PHE A 77 -38.07 -9.15 -12.57
N TYR A 78 -37.33 -8.10 -12.21
CA TYR A 78 -37.35 -6.81 -12.90
C TYR A 78 -36.23 -6.66 -13.92
N SER A 79 -35.38 -7.68 -14.13
CA SER A 79 -34.21 -7.62 -15.03
C SER A 79 -34.55 -7.33 -16.50
N LEU A 80 -35.79 -7.61 -16.94
CA LEU A 80 -36.24 -7.35 -18.31
C LEU A 80 -36.61 -5.88 -18.58
N THR A 81 -36.85 -5.08 -17.55
CA THR A 81 -37.28 -3.67 -17.64
C THR A 81 -36.51 -2.84 -18.68
N PRO A 82 -35.17 -2.76 -18.66
CA PRO A 82 -34.42 -1.94 -19.63
C PRO A 82 -34.59 -2.41 -21.08
N TYR A 83 -34.86 -3.70 -21.31
CA TYR A 83 -35.08 -4.23 -22.66
C TYR A 83 -36.50 -3.96 -23.14
N LEU A 84 -37.49 -3.95 -22.24
CA LEU A 84 -38.88 -3.64 -22.56
C LEU A 84 -39.09 -2.15 -22.88
N ILE A 85 -38.43 -1.25 -22.12
CA ILE A 85 -38.39 0.19 -22.42
C ILE A 85 -37.99 0.41 -23.88
N VAL A 86 -36.96 -0.29 -24.33
CA VAL A 86 -36.42 -0.11 -25.68
C VAL A 86 -37.22 -0.86 -26.75
N LEU A 87 -37.58 -2.13 -26.54
CA LEU A 87 -38.28 -2.93 -27.56
C LEU A 87 -39.71 -2.44 -27.84
N GLN A 88 -40.44 -2.06 -26.80
CA GLN A 88 -41.84 -1.65 -26.90
C GLN A 88 -42.03 -0.13 -26.89
N ASP A 89 -40.96 0.64 -26.66
CA ASP A 89 -41.03 2.11 -26.44
C ASP A 89 -41.94 2.49 -25.25
N LYS A 90 -41.89 1.67 -24.19
CA LYS A 90 -42.63 1.88 -22.94
C LYS A 90 -41.88 2.82 -22.00
N ASN A 91 -42.63 3.57 -21.20
CA ASN A 91 -42.06 4.28 -20.07
C ASN A 91 -41.56 3.28 -19.00
N VAL A 92 -40.71 3.76 -18.08
CA VAL A 92 -40.11 2.90 -17.04
C VAL A 92 -41.16 2.20 -16.16
N GLY A 93 -42.28 2.87 -15.86
CA GLY A 93 -43.32 2.35 -14.96
C GLY A 93 -44.08 1.17 -15.57
N GLU A 94 -44.51 1.29 -16.82
CA GLU A 94 -45.16 0.22 -17.59
C GLU A 94 -44.19 -0.95 -17.81
N ALA A 95 -42.93 -0.65 -18.13
CA ALA A 95 -41.91 -1.68 -18.32
C ALA A 95 -41.63 -2.47 -17.02
N MET A 96 -41.61 -1.79 -15.86
CA MET A 96 -41.44 -2.42 -14.55
C MET A 96 -42.66 -3.27 -14.16
N ALA A 97 -43.87 -2.82 -14.46
CA ALA A 97 -45.09 -3.56 -14.18
C ALA A 97 -45.17 -4.87 -15.00
N ASP A 98 -44.74 -4.83 -16.26
CA ASP A 98 -44.79 -6.00 -17.15
C ASP A 98 -43.62 -6.97 -17.00
N ALA A 99 -42.45 -6.48 -16.55
CA ALA A 99 -41.22 -7.28 -16.48
C ALA A 99 -41.36 -8.59 -15.68
N PRO A 100 -41.93 -8.63 -14.46
CA PRO A 100 -42.07 -9.87 -13.68
C PRO A 100 -42.96 -10.91 -14.36
N ARG A 101 -44.08 -10.46 -14.94
CA ARG A 101 -45.03 -11.34 -15.64
C ARG A 101 -44.40 -11.94 -16.89
N LEU A 102 -43.73 -11.11 -17.69
CA LEU A 102 -43.06 -11.56 -18.92
C LEU A 102 -41.85 -12.44 -18.62
N LEU A 103 -41.07 -12.14 -17.59
CA LEU A 103 -39.96 -13.00 -17.17
C LEU A 103 -40.47 -14.37 -16.74
N ARG A 104 -41.51 -14.45 -15.89
CA ARG A 104 -42.10 -15.73 -15.47
C ARG A 104 -42.62 -16.53 -16.67
N ARG A 105 -43.26 -15.86 -17.63
CA ARG A 105 -43.84 -16.50 -18.82
C ARG A 105 -42.77 -17.02 -19.80
N TYR A 106 -41.67 -16.30 -19.97
CA TYR A 106 -40.61 -16.65 -20.91
C TYR A 106 -39.37 -17.28 -20.27
N PHE A 107 -39.40 -17.52 -18.95
CA PHE A 107 -38.26 -18.00 -18.16
C PHE A 107 -37.58 -19.19 -18.81
N GLY A 108 -38.33 -20.24 -19.14
CA GLY A 108 -37.77 -21.46 -19.76
C GLY A 108 -37.09 -21.22 -21.12
N SER A 109 -37.51 -20.21 -21.88
CA SER A 109 -36.89 -19.88 -23.16
C SER A 109 -35.65 -18.97 -23.05
N LEU A 110 -35.58 -18.18 -21.97
CA LEU A 110 -34.47 -17.28 -21.66
C LEU A 110 -33.39 -17.97 -20.81
N PHE A 111 -33.77 -19.02 -20.06
CA PHE A 111 -32.88 -19.76 -19.16
C PHE A 111 -31.65 -20.34 -19.86
N PRO A 112 -31.73 -20.98 -21.05
CA PRO A 112 -30.53 -21.47 -21.75
C PRO A 112 -29.55 -20.35 -22.11
N LEU A 113 -30.06 -19.14 -22.41
CA LEU A 113 -29.23 -17.98 -22.71
C LEU A 113 -28.53 -17.46 -21.45
N ALA A 114 -29.22 -17.47 -20.31
CA ALA A 114 -28.63 -17.13 -19.02
C ALA A 114 -27.55 -18.15 -18.59
N LEU A 115 -27.78 -19.45 -18.82
CA LEU A 115 -26.79 -20.49 -18.57
C LEU A 115 -25.55 -20.29 -19.45
N LEU A 116 -25.75 -20.00 -20.74
CA LEU A 116 -24.67 -19.69 -21.67
C LEU A 116 -23.89 -18.44 -21.26
N ALA A 117 -24.57 -17.40 -20.76
CA ALA A 117 -23.92 -16.21 -20.22
C ALA A 117 -23.05 -16.54 -18.99
N LEU A 118 -23.53 -17.41 -18.10
CA LEU A 118 -22.78 -17.88 -16.92
C LEU A 118 -21.55 -18.68 -17.33
N PHE A 119 -21.69 -19.65 -18.24
CA PHE A 119 -20.56 -20.41 -18.79
C PHE A 119 -19.57 -19.52 -19.53
N GLY A 120 -20.05 -18.57 -20.34
CA GLY A 120 -19.19 -17.59 -21.02
C GLY A 120 -18.40 -16.74 -20.03
N THR A 121 -19.05 -16.23 -18.99
CA THR A 121 -18.42 -15.48 -17.89
C THR A 121 -17.34 -16.32 -17.19
N LEU A 122 -17.62 -17.60 -16.94
CA LEU A 122 -16.67 -18.54 -16.33
C LEU A 122 -15.46 -18.79 -17.24
N ILE A 123 -15.67 -19.07 -18.54
CA ILE A 123 -14.58 -19.29 -19.50
C ILE A 123 -13.74 -18.01 -19.65
N ILE A 124 -14.39 -16.85 -19.73
CA ILE A 124 -13.68 -15.57 -19.88
C ILE A 124 -12.82 -15.27 -18.64
N SER A 125 -13.26 -15.65 -17.44
CA SER A 125 -12.47 -15.44 -16.21
C SER A 125 -11.18 -16.26 -16.18
N LEU A 126 -11.12 -17.40 -16.88
CA LEU A 126 -9.91 -18.22 -16.99
C LEU A 126 -8.78 -17.48 -17.74
N PHE A 127 -9.11 -16.57 -18.66
CA PHE A 127 -8.10 -15.75 -19.36
C PHE A 127 -7.42 -14.72 -18.45
N ARG A 128 -7.89 -14.50 -17.22
CA ARG A 128 -7.21 -13.66 -16.24
C ARG A 128 -5.84 -14.20 -15.83
N SER A 129 -5.59 -15.49 -16.07
CA SER A 129 -4.31 -16.15 -15.85
C SER A 129 -3.24 -15.82 -16.90
N LEU A 130 -3.60 -15.17 -18.02
CA LEU A 130 -2.63 -14.77 -19.04
C LEU A 130 -1.67 -13.70 -18.50
N ALA A 131 -0.42 -13.76 -18.96
CA ALA A 131 0.61 -12.80 -18.59
C ALA A 131 0.16 -11.35 -18.86
N PRO A 132 0.46 -10.39 -17.97
CA PRO A 132 0.22 -8.98 -18.24
C PRO A 132 0.85 -8.57 -19.58
N PRO A 133 0.19 -7.72 -20.39
CA PRO A 133 -1.12 -7.06 -20.18
C PRO A 133 -2.35 -7.87 -20.64
N TRP A 134 -2.16 -9.09 -21.16
CA TRP A 134 -3.21 -9.88 -21.81
C TRP A 134 -4.28 -10.40 -20.86
N GLY A 135 -3.91 -10.63 -19.59
CA GLY A 135 -4.85 -11.03 -18.52
C GLY A 135 -5.95 -10.01 -18.21
N TYR A 136 -5.85 -8.78 -18.73
CA TYR A 136 -6.92 -7.78 -18.68
C TYR A 136 -7.54 -7.52 -20.06
N GLY A 137 -6.70 -7.37 -21.10
CA GLY A 137 -7.16 -7.03 -22.45
C GLY A 137 -8.03 -8.11 -23.09
N VAL A 138 -7.66 -9.38 -22.96
CA VAL A 138 -8.42 -10.50 -23.55
C VAL A 138 -9.77 -10.68 -22.87
N PRO A 139 -9.88 -10.72 -21.52
CA PRO A 139 -11.17 -10.76 -20.87
C PRO A 139 -12.08 -9.60 -21.24
N LEU A 140 -11.56 -8.37 -21.29
CA LEU A 140 -12.37 -7.18 -21.59
C LEU A 140 -12.95 -7.23 -23.01
N LEU A 141 -12.14 -7.59 -24.01
CA LEU A 141 -12.61 -7.80 -25.38
C LEU A 141 -13.61 -8.94 -25.49
N ALA A 142 -13.33 -10.07 -24.86
CA ALA A 142 -14.22 -11.23 -24.87
C ALA A 142 -15.57 -10.90 -24.21
N TYR A 143 -15.56 -10.22 -23.05
CA TYR A 143 -16.79 -9.75 -22.39
C TYR A 143 -17.59 -8.80 -23.26
N ALA A 144 -16.94 -7.85 -23.91
CA ALA A 144 -17.61 -6.90 -24.79
C ALA A 144 -18.27 -7.62 -25.98
N CYS A 145 -17.53 -8.50 -26.67
CA CYS A 145 -18.05 -9.22 -27.84
C CYS A 145 -19.15 -10.24 -27.47
N VAL A 146 -18.87 -11.13 -26.52
CA VAL A 146 -19.81 -12.19 -26.09
C VAL A 146 -21.02 -11.57 -25.41
N GLY A 147 -20.84 -10.57 -24.55
CA GLY A 147 -21.93 -9.85 -23.90
C GLY A 147 -22.83 -9.12 -24.89
N THR A 148 -22.25 -8.48 -25.91
CA THR A 148 -23.04 -7.83 -26.98
C THR A 148 -23.88 -8.83 -27.75
N TRP A 149 -23.29 -9.97 -28.11
CA TRP A 149 -23.99 -11.03 -28.82
C TRP A 149 -25.13 -11.64 -27.98
N LEU A 150 -24.90 -11.91 -26.69
CA LEU A 150 -25.92 -12.42 -25.78
C LEU A 150 -27.09 -11.44 -25.63
N ILE A 151 -26.82 -10.13 -25.56
CA ILE A 151 -27.87 -9.10 -25.46
C ILE A 151 -28.67 -8.99 -26.78
N ASP A 152 -28.01 -9.06 -27.95
CA ASP A 152 -28.71 -9.08 -29.25
C ASP A 152 -29.66 -10.29 -29.35
N GLU A 153 -29.18 -11.47 -28.96
CA GLU A 153 -29.99 -12.69 -28.98
C GLU A 153 -31.15 -12.64 -27.98
N LEU A 154 -30.93 -12.06 -26.79
CA LEU A 154 -31.98 -11.79 -25.81
C LEU A 154 -33.07 -10.90 -26.42
N LEU A 155 -32.68 -9.79 -27.04
CA LEU A 155 -33.61 -8.85 -27.67
C LEU A 155 -34.39 -9.50 -28.81
N ARG A 156 -33.76 -10.34 -29.64
CA ARG A 156 -34.43 -11.08 -30.73
C ARG A 156 -35.46 -12.07 -30.20
N ARG A 157 -35.07 -12.91 -29.24
CA ARG A 157 -35.98 -13.92 -28.64
C ARG A 157 -37.17 -13.24 -27.98
N LEU A 158 -36.92 -12.17 -27.23
CA LEU A 158 -37.96 -11.39 -26.58
C LEU A 158 -38.90 -10.74 -27.60
N ALA A 159 -38.37 -10.16 -28.68
CA ALA A 159 -39.18 -9.57 -29.75
C ALA A 159 -40.07 -10.60 -30.47
N VAL A 160 -39.55 -11.78 -30.79
CA VAL A 160 -40.31 -12.87 -31.43
C VAL A 160 -41.48 -13.31 -30.54
N LYS A 161 -41.24 -13.48 -29.24
CA LYS A 161 -42.26 -13.90 -28.28
C LYS A 161 -43.32 -12.83 -28.04
N LEU A 162 -42.90 -11.57 -27.90
CA LEU A 162 -43.83 -10.44 -27.77
C LEU A 162 -44.75 -10.32 -28.99
N LYS A 163 -44.21 -10.51 -30.20
CA LYS A 163 -45.01 -10.52 -31.44
C LYS A 163 -46.01 -11.68 -31.50
N GLY A 164 -45.63 -12.86 -31.01
CA GLY A 164 -46.51 -14.02 -30.92
C GLY A 164 -47.68 -13.85 -29.94
N ASP A 165 -47.50 -12.99 -28.93
CA ASP A 165 -48.51 -12.69 -27.90
C ASP A 165 -49.36 -11.44 -28.20
N GLY A 166 -49.32 -10.93 -29.43
CA GLY A 166 -50.06 -9.74 -29.85
C GLY A 166 -49.44 -8.40 -29.41
N GLY A 167 -48.28 -8.43 -28.76
CA GLY A 167 -47.51 -7.23 -28.45
C GLY A 167 -46.81 -6.68 -29.68
N GLN A 168 -47.00 -5.40 -30.00
CA GLN A 168 -46.27 -4.75 -31.08
C GLN A 168 -44.89 -4.31 -30.59
N ALA A 169 -43.82 -4.91 -31.14
CA ALA A 169 -42.50 -4.32 -31.05
C ALA A 169 -42.49 -3.04 -31.89
N SER A 170 -42.22 -1.90 -31.26
CA SER A 170 -42.30 -0.59 -31.91
C SER A 170 -41.22 -0.47 -32.97
N LEU A 171 -41.62 -0.04 -34.17
CA LEU A 171 -40.71 0.15 -35.30
C LEU A 171 -39.55 1.08 -34.91
N PRO A 172 -38.31 0.80 -35.35
CA PRO A 172 -37.19 1.70 -35.06
C PRO A 172 -37.50 3.11 -35.60
N LEU A 173 -37.03 4.14 -34.87
CA LEU A 173 -37.08 5.56 -35.27
C LEU A 173 -36.83 5.69 -36.78
N ALA A 174 -37.63 6.51 -37.47
CA ALA A 174 -37.55 6.73 -38.91
C ALA A 174 -36.08 6.84 -39.35
N ALA A 175 -35.62 5.78 -40.02
CA ALA A 175 -34.22 5.60 -40.32
C ALA A 175 -33.85 6.56 -41.45
N ASN A 176 -33.25 7.71 -41.10
CA ASN A 176 -32.26 8.28 -42.01
C ASN A 176 -31.19 7.19 -42.16
N ARG A 177 -31.23 6.44 -43.27
CA ARG A 177 -30.27 5.38 -43.57
C ARG A 177 -28.88 5.97 -43.43
N VAL A 178 -28.20 5.69 -42.33
CA VAL A 178 -26.78 6.01 -42.20
C VAL A 178 -26.08 5.09 -43.18
N ARG A 179 -25.81 5.60 -44.38
CA ARG A 179 -25.08 4.87 -45.43
C ARG A 179 -23.63 4.81 -44.97
N THR A 180 -23.30 3.86 -44.12
CA THR A 180 -21.93 3.63 -43.66
C THR A 180 -21.08 3.26 -44.86
N ARG A 181 -20.20 4.19 -45.26
CA ARG A 181 -19.20 3.93 -46.29
C ARG A 181 -18.28 2.80 -45.79
N LYS A 182 -17.85 1.88 -46.66
CA LYS A 182 -16.96 0.76 -46.30
C LYS A 182 -15.71 1.20 -45.52
N SER A 183 -15.22 2.41 -45.76
CA SER A 183 -14.11 3.04 -45.03
C SER A 183 -14.41 3.32 -43.55
N ALA A 184 -15.65 3.64 -43.18
CA ALA A 184 -16.04 3.86 -41.79
C ALA A 184 -16.03 2.54 -40.99
N ASN A 185 -16.44 1.43 -41.61
CA ASN A 185 -16.35 0.11 -40.96
C ASN A 185 -14.89 -0.32 -40.78
N ALA A 186 -14.02 -0.08 -41.77
CA ALA A 186 -12.59 -0.35 -41.65
C ALA A 186 -11.94 0.50 -40.54
N ALA A 187 -12.30 1.78 -40.45
CA ALA A 187 -11.83 2.67 -39.39
C ALA A 187 -12.29 2.21 -38.00
N ILE A 188 -13.55 1.79 -37.85
CA ILE A 188 -14.09 1.27 -36.57
C ILE A 188 -13.39 -0.04 -36.17
N VAL A 189 -13.16 -0.96 -37.11
CA VAL A 189 -12.46 -2.23 -36.84
C VAL A 189 -11.01 -1.99 -36.43
N LEU A 190 -10.34 -0.95 -36.97
CA LEU A 190 -8.99 -0.55 -36.56
C LEU A 190 -8.97 0.23 -35.23
N LEU A 191 -10.05 0.95 -34.91
CA LEU A 191 -10.14 1.75 -33.67
C LEU A 191 -10.25 0.87 -32.42
N VAL A 192 -10.92 -0.28 -32.52
CA VAL A 192 -11.10 -1.21 -31.39
C VAL A 192 -9.76 -1.74 -30.84
N PRO A 193 -8.86 -2.34 -31.63
CA PRO A 193 -7.55 -2.77 -31.14
C PRO A 193 -6.69 -1.59 -30.69
N LEU A 194 -6.81 -0.41 -31.33
CA LEU A 194 -6.11 0.80 -30.92
C LEU A 194 -6.55 1.29 -29.53
N LEU A 195 -7.86 1.30 -29.25
CA LEU A 195 -8.41 1.69 -27.95
C LEU A 195 -8.06 0.68 -26.86
N VAL A 196 -8.04 -0.61 -27.19
CA VAL A 196 -7.60 -1.66 -26.25
C VAL A 196 -6.11 -1.52 -25.96
N ALA A 197 -5.27 -1.31 -26.98
CA ALA A 197 -3.85 -1.06 -26.81
C ALA A 197 -3.59 0.23 -26.01
N ALA A 198 -4.33 1.30 -26.27
CA ALA A 198 -4.24 2.55 -25.52
C ALA A 198 -4.68 2.36 -24.05
N GLY A 199 -5.75 1.60 -23.80
CA GLY A 199 -6.20 1.26 -22.45
C GLY A 199 -5.19 0.39 -21.70
N MET A 200 -4.56 -0.58 -22.37
CA MET A 200 -3.48 -1.40 -21.81
C MET A 200 -2.23 -0.56 -21.52
N TYR A 201 -1.87 0.35 -22.43
CA TYR A 201 -0.74 1.26 -22.25
C TYR A 201 -0.96 2.26 -21.10
N ALA A 202 -2.18 2.80 -20.97
CA ALA A 202 -2.59 3.63 -19.84
C ALA A 202 -2.55 2.85 -18.51
N ALA A 203 -3.16 1.66 -18.46
CA ALA A 203 -3.22 0.83 -17.25
C ALA A 203 -1.86 0.30 -16.80
N SER A 204 -0.92 0.10 -17.73
CA SER A 204 0.45 -0.32 -17.42
C SER A 204 1.33 0.80 -16.84
N GLY A 205 0.88 2.06 -16.86
CA GLY A 205 1.72 3.20 -16.47
C GLY A 205 2.93 3.44 -17.38
N LYS A 206 3.15 2.65 -18.44
CA LYS A 206 4.30 2.78 -19.37
C LYS A 206 4.35 4.16 -20.05
N HIS A 207 3.22 4.84 -20.21
CA HIS A 207 3.16 6.23 -20.68
C HIS A 207 3.88 7.23 -19.76
N LEU A 208 3.95 6.95 -18.45
CA LEU A 208 4.64 7.79 -17.49
C LEU A 208 6.17 7.69 -17.61
N ASN A 209 6.71 6.63 -18.24
CA ASN A 209 8.14 6.57 -18.57
C ASN A 209 8.55 7.67 -19.55
N VAL A 210 7.61 8.20 -20.34
CA VAL A 210 7.90 9.36 -21.18
C VAL A 210 8.24 10.58 -20.32
N LEU A 211 7.78 10.68 -19.08
CA LEU A 211 8.12 11.79 -18.17
C LEU A 211 9.49 11.63 -17.49
N ASP A 212 10.19 10.50 -17.73
CA ASP A 212 11.49 10.17 -17.16
C ASP A 212 12.62 10.81 -17.99
N PHE A 213 12.78 12.14 -17.89
CA PHE A 213 13.77 12.90 -18.67
C PHE A 213 14.94 13.46 -17.84
N GLY A 214 16.15 13.28 -18.35
CA GLY A 214 17.40 13.84 -17.80
C GLY A 214 18.22 12.85 -16.98
N GLY A 215 19.45 13.24 -16.60
CA GLY A 215 20.33 12.41 -15.77
C GLY A 215 19.81 12.26 -14.35
N LYS A 216 19.94 11.05 -13.79
CA LYS A 216 19.67 10.74 -12.38
C LYS A 216 20.99 10.57 -11.64
N THR A 217 21.05 11.04 -10.40
CA THR A 217 22.17 10.78 -9.51
C THR A 217 21.93 9.46 -8.80
N GLN A 218 22.91 8.55 -8.84
CA GLN A 218 22.85 7.29 -8.12
C GLN A 218 23.45 7.45 -6.73
N LEU A 219 22.69 7.08 -5.71
CA LEU A 219 23.07 7.12 -4.29
C LEU A 219 23.09 5.69 -3.74
N GLY A 220 24.07 5.38 -2.89
CA GLY A 220 24.12 4.13 -2.12
C GLY A 220 23.13 4.20 -0.97
N GLY A 221 22.65 3.03 -0.51
CA GLY A 221 21.65 2.92 0.55
C GLY A 221 22.10 2.02 1.71
N ILE A 222 21.51 2.28 2.88
CA ILE A 222 21.55 1.42 4.07
C ILE A 222 20.10 1.13 4.46
N ALA A 223 19.79 -0.13 4.75
CA ALA A 223 18.50 -0.52 5.30
C ALA A 223 18.56 -0.48 6.84
N TYR A 224 17.48 0.01 7.46
CA TYR A 224 17.37 0.08 8.91
C TYR A 224 15.91 -0.08 9.32
N ASN A 225 15.63 -1.06 10.16
CA ASN A 225 14.26 -1.43 10.51
C ASN A 225 14.07 -1.38 12.02
N ALA A 226 12.92 -0.85 12.44
CA ALA A 226 12.47 -0.97 13.81
C ALA A 226 11.79 -2.34 13.98
N ASP A 227 12.39 -3.24 14.76
CA ASP A 227 11.89 -4.60 14.98
C ASP A 227 11.47 -4.81 16.45
N PHE A 228 10.96 -6.00 16.76
CA PHE A 228 10.68 -6.46 18.13
C PHE A 228 11.99 -6.75 18.89
N SER A 229 12.67 -5.71 19.36
CA SER A 229 13.87 -5.85 20.20
C SER A 229 13.56 -5.98 21.69
N ASP A 230 14.53 -6.48 22.47
CA ASP A 230 14.40 -6.55 23.94
C ASP A 230 14.15 -5.16 24.52
N VAL A 231 14.89 -4.15 24.03
CA VAL A 231 14.79 -2.75 24.43
C VAL A 231 13.36 -2.22 24.22
N PHE A 232 12.71 -2.59 23.12
CA PHE A 232 11.33 -2.18 22.84
C PHE A 232 10.34 -2.78 23.84
N TYR A 233 10.46 -4.07 24.18
CA TYR A 233 9.53 -4.71 25.13
C TYR A 233 9.73 -4.23 26.57
N VAL A 234 10.97 -4.12 27.04
CA VAL A 234 11.24 -3.72 28.44
C VAL A 234 10.89 -2.25 28.69
N SER A 235 10.94 -1.42 27.65
CA SER A 235 10.52 -0.01 27.71
C SER A 235 9.00 0.20 27.57
N GLU A 236 8.20 -0.85 27.75
CA GLU A 236 6.74 -0.81 27.55
C GLU A 236 6.35 -0.31 26.15
N GLN A 237 7.09 -0.74 25.12
CA GLN A 237 6.87 -0.38 23.72
C GLN A 237 7.04 1.12 23.44
N ARG A 238 7.95 1.80 24.15
CA ARG A 238 8.22 3.24 23.98
C ARG A 238 9.58 3.56 23.39
N TYR A 239 10.58 2.71 23.60
CA TYR A 239 11.91 2.90 23.05
C TYR A 239 12.06 2.15 21.72
N THR A 240 12.23 2.89 20.63
CA THR A 240 12.52 2.30 19.33
C THR A 240 14.03 2.18 19.12
N ALA A 241 14.50 1.00 18.75
CA ALA A 241 15.87 0.74 18.31
C ALA A 241 15.85 0.14 16.90
N TYR A 242 16.97 0.24 16.18
CA TYR A 242 17.05 -0.18 14.78
C TYR A 242 18.01 -1.35 14.57
N ARG A 243 17.57 -2.31 13.74
CA ARG A 243 18.45 -3.31 13.12
C ARG A 243 18.98 -2.73 11.82
N TRP A 244 20.29 -2.67 11.67
CA TRP A 244 20.95 -2.08 10.50
C TRP A 244 21.43 -3.17 9.55
N GLN A 245 21.33 -2.90 8.25
CA GLN A 245 21.78 -3.80 7.19
C GLN A 245 22.39 -2.98 6.05
N ASN A 246 23.54 -3.43 5.56
CA ASN A 246 24.18 -2.88 4.37
C ASN A 246 24.09 -3.93 3.26
N GLY A 247 23.13 -3.78 2.35
CA GLY A 247 22.68 -4.83 1.42
C GLY A 247 22.79 -4.47 -0.06
N GLY A 248 23.57 -3.45 -0.42
CA GLY A 248 23.74 -3.03 -1.82
C GLY A 248 22.52 -2.29 -2.38
N GLU A 249 21.66 -1.77 -1.51
CA GLU A 249 20.56 -0.90 -1.88
C GLU A 249 21.06 0.36 -2.60
N ARG A 250 20.28 0.83 -3.56
CA ARG A 250 20.61 2.03 -4.33
C ARG A 250 19.37 2.73 -4.82
N ILE A 251 19.44 4.03 -4.94
CA ILE A 251 18.42 4.84 -5.60
C ILE A 251 19.06 5.73 -6.66
N ALA A 252 18.52 5.71 -7.87
CA ALA A 252 18.80 6.70 -8.90
C ALA A 252 17.66 7.72 -8.89
N ILE A 253 17.93 8.94 -8.45
CA ILE A 253 16.92 9.99 -8.27
C ILE A 253 17.41 11.30 -8.87
N LYS A 254 16.47 12.14 -9.32
CA LYS A 254 16.76 13.48 -9.83
C LYS A 254 16.20 14.52 -8.86
N LEU A 255 17.09 15.22 -8.19
CA LEU A 255 16.75 16.34 -7.32
C LEU A 255 17.28 17.64 -7.96
N PRO A 256 16.52 18.74 -7.91
CA PRO A 256 17.08 20.05 -8.23
C PRO A 256 18.17 20.41 -7.21
N ASP A 257 18.95 21.45 -7.49
CA ASP A 257 19.86 21.99 -6.49
C ASP A 257 19.05 22.57 -5.32
N LEU A 258 19.26 22.00 -4.12
CA LEU A 258 18.58 22.37 -2.87
C LEU A 258 19.51 23.09 -1.88
N SER A 259 20.74 23.38 -2.29
CA SER A 259 21.74 24.07 -1.45
C SER A 259 21.46 25.57 -1.28
N GLY A 260 20.70 26.19 -2.19
CA GLY A 260 20.38 27.62 -2.17
C GLY A 260 19.20 28.03 -1.27
N GLU A 261 19.06 29.34 -1.05
CA GLU A 261 17.96 29.93 -0.25
C GLU A 261 16.57 29.76 -0.90
N LYS A 262 16.52 29.82 -2.24
CA LYS A 262 15.28 29.64 -3.00
C LYS A 262 14.98 28.17 -3.22
N LYS A 263 14.36 27.56 -2.21
CA LYS A 263 13.93 26.15 -2.27
C LYS A 263 12.57 26.00 -2.94
N PRO A 264 12.38 25.03 -3.87
CA PRO A 264 11.10 24.81 -4.53
C PRO A 264 10.01 24.39 -3.54
N GLY A 265 8.74 24.66 -3.87
CA GLY A 265 7.61 24.24 -3.03
C GLY A 265 7.31 22.74 -3.09
N GLU A 266 7.79 22.06 -4.12
CA GLU A 266 7.62 20.62 -4.31
C GLU A 266 8.71 20.03 -5.20
N LEU A 267 8.98 18.74 -5.04
CA LEU A 267 9.89 17.94 -5.85
C LEU A 267 9.09 16.87 -6.57
N ARG A 268 9.28 16.72 -7.88
CA ARG A 268 8.54 15.75 -8.70
C ARG A 268 9.49 14.98 -9.60
N GLY A 269 9.25 13.69 -9.77
CA GLY A 269 10.06 12.87 -10.67
C GLY A 269 9.76 11.39 -10.57
N ILE A 270 10.64 10.60 -11.19
CA ILE A 270 10.63 9.14 -11.15
C ILE A 270 12.02 8.68 -10.72
N ALA A 271 12.09 7.95 -9.61
CA ALA A 271 13.32 7.33 -9.11
C ALA A 271 13.37 5.86 -9.50
N ASP A 272 14.56 5.34 -9.78
CA ASP A 272 14.78 3.89 -9.92
C ASP A 272 15.43 3.39 -8.62
N ILE A 273 14.76 2.50 -7.90
CA ILE A 273 15.22 1.98 -6.60
C ILE A 273 15.56 0.50 -6.72
N THR A 274 16.67 0.09 -6.09
CA THR A 274 17.01 -1.31 -5.83
C THR A 274 17.01 -1.52 -4.32
N TRP A 275 16.22 -2.49 -3.86
CA TRP A 275 15.89 -2.71 -2.45
C TRP A 275 15.33 -4.12 -2.26
N HIS A 276 15.08 -4.51 -1.00
CA HIS A 276 14.58 -5.84 -0.66
C HIS A 276 13.05 -5.83 -0.51
N VAL A 277 12.38 -6.78 -1.15
CA VAL A 277 10.94 -6.99 -1.02
C VAL A 277 10.69 -8.38 -0.49
N ASP A 278 9.88 -8.48 0.56
CA ASP A 278 9.46 -9.77 1.11
C ASP A 278 8.50 -10.47 0.16
N GLU A 279 8.93 -11.60 -0.39
CA GLU A 279 8.12 -12.41 -1.28
C GLU A 279 7.85 -13.81 -0.71
N GLU A 280 6.61 -14.27 -0.90
CA GLU A 280 6.16 -15.61 -0.53
C GLU A 280 6.65 -16.65 -1.58
N VAL A 281 7.72 -17.36 -1.26
CA VAL A 281 8.25 -18.46 -2.05
C VAL A 281 7.57 -19.76 -1.65
N ARG A 282 6.85 -20.37 -2.61
CA ARG A 282 6.23 -21.69 -2.41
C ARG A 282 7.12 -22.78 -2.98
N THR A 283 7.63 -23.65 -2.10
CA THR A 283 8.36 -24.84 -2.50
C THR A 283 7.45 -26.05 -2.32
N VAL A 284 7.10 -26.73 -3.42
CA VAL A 284 6.29 -27.96 -3.39
C VAL A 284 7.23 -29.15 -3.46
N SER A 285 7.20 -30.01 -2.44
CA SER A 285 7.95 -31.26 -2.39
C SER A 285 6.97 -32.42 -2.14
N GLY A 286 6.65 -33.19 -3.17
CA GLY A 286 5.66 -34.26 -3.09
C GLY A 286 4.27 -33.74 -2.71
N HIS A 287 3.75 -34.13 -1.54
CA HIS A 287 2.45 -33.69 -1.01
C HIS A 287 2.53 -32.51 -0.03
N THR A 288 3.73 -32.02 0.30
CA THR A 288 3.88 -30.87 1.19
C THR A 288 4.16 -29.60 0.39
N THR A 289 3.44 -28.53 0.73
CA THR A 289 3.74 -27.18 0.24
C THR A 289 4.34 -26.41 1.40
N GLN A 290 5.62 -26.07 1.28
CA GLN A 290 6.28 -25.15 2.19
C GLN A 290 6.13 -23.74 1.65
N ILE A 291 5.61 -22.85 2.48
CA ILE A 291 5.46 -21.43 2.19
C ILE A 291 6.50 -20.72 3.05
N ASP A 292 7.44 -20.04 2.40
CA ASP A 292 8.52 -19.30 3.06
C ASP A 292 8.47 -17.85 2.58
N VAL A 293 8.76 -16.89 3.46
CA VAL A 293 8.82 -15.46 3.09
C VAL A 293 10.28 -15.08 3.10
N ARG A 294 10.79 -14.65 1.94
CA ARG A 294 12.21 -14.29 1.79
C ARG A 294 12.35 -12.87 1.25
N PRO A 295 13.30 -12.08 1.77
CA PRO A 295 13.65 -10.80 1.17
C PRO A 295 14.39 -11.04 -0.15
N ILE A 296 13.81 -10.58 -1.26
CA ILE A 296 14.38 -10.70 -2.60
C ILE A 296 14.76 -9.30 -3.11
N PRO A 297 15.93 -9.11 -3.76
CA PRO A 297 16.28 -7.82 -4.33
C PRO A 297 15.41 -7.51 -5.56
N HIS A 298 14.62 -6.44 -5.48
CA HIS A 298 13.82 -5.93 -6.59
C HIS A 298 14.37 -4.62 -7.13
N LYS A 299 14.15 -4.41 -8.44
CA LYS A 299 14.27 -3.09 -9.07
C LYS A 299 12.88 -2.54 -9.31
N SER A 300 12.60 -1.37 -8.74
CA SER A 300 11.30 -0.72 -8.84
C SER A 300 11.46 0.71 -9.37
N LYS A 301 10.43 1.21 -10.04
CA LYS A 301 10.33 2.64 -10.37
C LYS A 301 9.37 3.29 -9.40
N VAL A 302 9.77 4.37 -8.76
CA VAL A 302 8.93 5.12 -7.82
C VAL A 302 8.64 6.50 -8.41
N MET A 303 7.38 6.76 -8.72
CA MET A 303 6.93 8.11 -9.06
C MET A 303 6.69 8.88 -7.76
N TYR A 304 7.30 10.06 -7.63
CA TYR A 304 7.19 10.88 -6.44
C TYR A 304 6.72 12.29 -6.75
N ARG A 305 5.93 12.81 -5.81
CA ARG A 305 5.63 14.22 -5.60
C ARG A 305 5.83 14.48 -4.11
N LEU A 306 6.94 15.12 -3.77
CA LEU A 306 7.28 15.47 -2.39
C LEU A 306 6.95 16.93 -2.18
N VAL A 307 6.19 17.23 -1.13
CA VAL A 307 5.80 18.60 -0.79
C VAL A 307 6.72 19.12 0.28
N ARG A 308 7.07 20.41 0.18
CA ARG A 308 7.88 21.11 1.17
C ARG A 308 7.12 21.16 2.50
N GLU A 309 7.75 20.64 3.54
CA GLU A 309 7.26 20.68 4.92
C GLU A 309 8.26 21.43 5.79
N THR A 310 7.80 21.85 6.97
CA THR A 310 8.62 22.56 7.96
C THR A 310 8.62 21.73 9.23
N SER A 311 9.79 21.38 9.72
CA SER A 311 9.95 20.64 10.97
C SER A 311 9.76 21.55 12.19
N ASN A 312 9.83 20.97 13.38
CA ASN A 312 9.55 21.68 14.63
C ASN A 312 10.52 22.85 14.89
N ASP A 313 11.78 22.73 14.48
CA ASP A 313 12.80 23.79 14.60
C ASP A 313 12.76 24.84 13.47
N GLY A 314 11.80 24.72 12.54
CA GLY A 314 11.66 25.63 11.40
C GLY A 314 12.51 25.25 10.18
N THR A 315 13.32 24.18 10.25
CA THR A 315 14.05 23.68 9.09
C THR A 315 13.10 23.01 8.09
N VAL A 316 13.55 22.92 6.85
CA VAL A 316 12.73 22.47 5.72
C VAL A 316 13.10 21.05 5.37
N TYR A 317 12.11 20.24 5.02
CA TYR A 317 12.29 18.96 4.38
C TYR A 317 11.21 18.74 3.33
N TYR A 318 11.29 17.65 2.57
CA TYR A 318 10.30 17.28 1.58
C TYR A 318 9.76 15.90 1.88
N SER A 319 8.43 15.74 1.82
CA SER A 319 7.79 14.48 2.17
C SER A 319 6.65 14.14 1.22
N SER A 320 6.44 12.84 1.00
CA SER A 320 5.26 12.34 0.30
C SER A 320 4.02 12.24 1.19
N MET A 321 4.12 12.49 2.50
CA MET A 321 2.96 12.53 3.41
C MET A 321 1.95 13.59 2.99
N SER A 322 2.40 14.82 2.72
CA SER A 322 1.58 15.88 2.12
C SER A 322 1.52 15.82 0.58
N GLY A 323 2.10 14.78 -0.01
CA GLY A 323 2.31 14.61 -1.44
C GLY A 323 1.84 13.24 -1.93
N SER A 324 2.70 12.53 -2.65
CA SER A 324 2.46 11.15 -3.05
C SER A 324 3.77 10.46 -3.43
N ALA A 325 3.93 9.19 -3.06
CA ALA A 325 4.93 8.30 -3.65
C ALA A 325 4.23 6.98 -4.04
N SER A 326 4.50 6.48 -5.24
CA SER A 326 3.91 5.23 -5.71
C SER A 326 4.86 4.44 -6.58
N ILE A 327 4.84 3.11 -6.40
CA ILE A 327 5.58 2.20 -7.27
C ILE A 327 4.83 2.13 -8.61
N LEU A 328 5.51 2.48 -9.69
CA LEU A 328 5.03 2.24 -11.04
C LEU A 328 5.08 0.74 -11.29
N LEU A 329 3.92 0.11 -11.42
CA LEU A 329 3.79 -1.33 -11.62
C LEU A 329 4.55 -1.76 -12.88
N GLY A 330 5.59 -2.57 -12.67
CA GLY A 330 6.31 -3.27 -13.73
C GLY A 330 5.53 -4.48 -14.27
N GLU A 331 6.23 -5.41 -14.92
CA GLU A 331 5.62 -6.63 -15.46
C GLU A 331 5.24 -7.63 -14.35
N GLU A 332 5.94 -7.58 -13.22
CA GLU A 332 5.66 -8.36 -12.02
C GLU A 332 4.87 -7.54 -11.01
N ARG A 333 3.72 -8.07 -10.58
CA ARG A 333 2.95 -7.51 -9.47
C ARG A 333 3.31 -8.30 -8.21
N PRO A 334 3.83 -7.64 -7.15
CA PRO A 334 3.93 -8.31 -5.85
C PRO A 334 2.55 -8.79 -5.42
N ARG A 335 2.48 -9.96 -4.77
CA ARG A 335 1.22 -10.56 -4.33
C ARG A 335 0.50 -9.70 -3.30
N ASP A 336 1.24 -9.03 -2.43
CA ASP A 336 0.73 -8.05 -1.48
C ASP A 336 0.98 -6.62 -2.04
N PRO A 337 -0.03 -5.74 -2.12
CA PRO A 337 0.18 -4.37 -2.56
C PRO A 337 1.14 -3.64 -1.62
N ILE A 338 2.26 -3.19 -2.18
CA ILE A 338 3.27 -2.44 -1.44
C ILE A 338 2.99 -0.95 -1.60
N ALA A 339 2.95 -0.24 -0.47
CA ALA A 339 2.94 1.21 -0.40
C ALA A 339 4.34 1.73 -0.04
N VAL A 340 4.58 2.99 -0.41
CA VAL A 340 5.87 3.65 -0.20
C VAL A 340 5.65 5.05 0.32
N GLN A 341 6.49 5.47 1.25
CA GLN A 341 6.67 6.87 1.59
C GLN A 341 8.12 7.27 1.40
N MET A 342 8.33 8.53 1.05
CA MET A 342 9.63 9.11 0.76
C MET A 342 9.79 10.42 1.52
N MET A 343 11.00 10.64 2.02
CA MET A 343 11.44 11.90 2.61
C MET A 343 12.77 12.31 1.98
N VAL A 344 12.97 13.60 1.73
CA VAL A 344 14.24 14.17 1.31
C VAL A 344 14.61 15.29 2.25
N SER A 345 15.84 15.30 2.76
CA SER A 345 16.36 16.36 3.61
C SER A 345 16.30 17.72 2.90
N GLY A 346 16.25 18.81 3.65
CA GLY A 346 16.10 20.15 3.08
C GLY A 346 17.21 20.58 2.12
N ASP A 347 18.40 20.02 2.25
CA ASP A 347 19.58 20.23 1.41
C ASP A 347 19.73 19.17 0.30
N GLY A 348 18.86 18.14 0.29
CA GLY A 348 18.88 17.05 -0.67
C GLY A 348 20.02 16.05 -0.50
N SER A 349 20.79 16.11 0.59
CA SER A 349 21.91 15.19 0.85
C SER A 349 21.44 13.78 1.17
N ASP A 350 20.27 13.65 1.77
CA ASP A 350 19.75 12.40 2.31
C ASP A 350 18.32 12.15 1.80
N VAL A 351 18.12 10.95 1.26
CA VAL A 351 16.84 10.48 0.74
C VAL A 351 16.43 9.25 1.53
N PHE A 352 15.26 9.28 2.13
CA PHE A 352 14.72 8.17 2.89
C PHE A 352 13.52 7.59 2.16
N VAL A 353 13.42 6.27 2.15
CA VAL A 353 12.27 5.55 1.59
C VAL A 353 11.80 4.53 2.60
N MET A 354 10.51 4.54 2.90
CA MET A 354 9.86 3.54 3.74
C MET A 354 8.93 2.69 2.89
N GLN A 355 9.09 1.38 2.99
CA GLN A 355 8.29 0.37 2.34
C GLN A 355 7.41 -0.31 3.38
N TYR A 356 6.13 -0.51 3.05
CA TYR A 356 5.18 -1.18 3.94
C TYR A 356 3.98 -1.74 3.14
N PRO A 357 3.28 -2.77 3.66
CA PRO A 357 2.04 -3.25 3.07
C PRO A 357 0.95 -2.16 3.06
N ALA A 358 0.29 -1.96 1.92
CA ALA A 358 -0.69 -0.88 1.72
C ALA A 358 -1.94 -0.97 2.62
N ARG A 359 -2.12 -2.10 3.33
CA ARG A 359 -3.18 -2.28 4.33
C ARG A 359 -2.92 -1.56 5.65
N PHE A 360 -1.68 -1.15 5.93
CA PHE A 360 -1.33 -0.49 7.19
C PHE A 360 -1.35 1.03 7.07
N GLU A 361 -1.72 1.67 8.18
CA GLU A 361 -1.60 3.11 8.35
C GLU A 361 -0.15 3.49 8.66
N ILE A 362 0.35 4.52 7.97
CA ILE A 362 1.76 4.89 8.00
C ILE A 362 2.08 5.98 9.03
N ASP A 363 1.11 6.84 9.35
CA ASP A 363 1.22 7.95 10.29
C ASP A 363 1.84 7.60 11.65
N PRO A 364 1.51 6.48 12.33
CA PRO A 364 2.11 6.16 13.64
C PRO A 364 3.60 5.76 13.56
N VAL A 365 4.06 5.37 12.38
CA VAL A 365 5.40 4.85 12.11
C VAL A 365 6.29 5.91 11.44
N PHE A 366 5.75 6.69 10.51
CA PHE A 366 6.52 7.71 9.77
C PHE A 366 6.72 8.96 10.62
N ARG A 367 7.89 9.06 11.25
CA ARG A 367 8.28 10.21 12.08
C ARG A 367 9.53 10.86 11.51
N VAL A 368 9.57 12.18 11.58
CA VAL A 368 10.69 13.00 11.11
C VAL A 368 11.37 13.62 12.33
N SER A 369 12.70 13.73 12.30
CA SER A 369 13.45 14.40 13.36
C SER A 369 13.03 15.86 13.51
N GLU A 370 13.22 16.44 14.69
CA GLU A 370 12.83 17.84 14.96
C GLU A 370 13.46 18.85 14.00
N ASN A 371 14.62 18.50 13.44
CA ASN A 371 15.38 19.26 12.46
C ASN A 371 15.17 18.84 11.00
N GLY A 372 14.14 18.06 10.71
CA GLY A 372 13.77 17.70 9.34
C GLY A 372 14.85 16.91 8.55
N ARG A 373 15.93 16.50 9.21
CA ARG A 373 17.11 15.91 8.54
C ARG A 373 17.00 14.41 8.37
N TYR A 374 16.33 13.74 9.30
CA TYR A 374 16.29 12.28 9.36
C TYR A 374 14.86 11.76 9.42
N LEU A 375 14.60 10.71 8.66
CA LEU A 375 13.45 9.83 8.90
C LEU A 375 13.81 8.93 10.09
N ILE A 376 13.02 8.99 11.15
CA ILE A 376 13.19 8.24 12.40
C ILE A 376 11.97 7.34 12.65
N PRO A 377 11.79 6.25 11.89
CA PRO A 377 10.63 5.38 11.99
C PRO A 377 10.35 4.94 13.44
N GLY A 378 9.10 4.99 13.87
CA GLY A 378 8.67 4.36 15.12
C GLY A 378 8.44 2.86 14.95
N THR A 379 8.61 2.06 16.01
CA THR A 379 8.28 0.64 15.98
C THR A 379 6.76 0.45 15.89
N SER A 380 6.28 -0.30 14.88
CA SER A 380 4.87 -0.70 14.82
C SER A 380 4.55 -1.67 15.96
N ARG A 381 3.50 -1.39 16.73
CA ARG A 381 3.08 -2.25 17.86
C ARG A 381 2.44 -3.57 17.41
N LEU A 382 2.01 -3.65 16.15
CA LEU A 382 1.32 -4.82 15.59
C LEU A 382 2.29 -5.69 14.81
N ASN A 383 2.94 -5.13 13.78
CA ASN A 383 3.81 -5.85 12.85
C ASN A 383 5.01 -4.98 12.46
N PRO A 384 6.05 -4.86 13.31
CA PRO A 384 7.22 -4.05 13.03
C PRO A 384 8.05 -4.59 11.86
N GLY A 385 8.14 -5.92 11.71
CA GLY A 385 8.85 -6.56 10.59
C GLY A 385 8.28 -6.28 9.20
N ASP A 386 7.05 -5.75 9.10
CA ASP A 386 6.42 -5.38 7.82
C ASP A 386 6.86 -3.98 7.32
N PHE A 387 7.56 -3.20 8.14
CA PHE A 387 8.02 -1.86 7.79
C PHE A 387 9.53 -1.85 7.57
N HIS A 388 9.94 -1.51 6.35
CA HIS A 388 11.34 -1.45 5.97
C HIS A 388 11.73 -0.01 5.63
N ALA A 389 12.76 0.53 6.29
CA ALA A 389 13.25 1.87 5.97
C ALA A 389 14.65 1.81 5.34
N TYR A 390 14.86 2.70 4.39
CA TYR A 390 16.07 2.80 3.59
C TYR A 390 16.57 4.23 3.62
N TRP A 391 17.86 4.41 3.90
CA TRP A 391 18.53 5.71 3.90
C TRP A 391 19.58 5.74 2.79
N PHE A 392 19.34 6.59 1.80
CA PHE A 392 20.23 6.82 0.67
C PHE A 392 20.97 8.14 0.80
N SER A 393 22.28 8.10 0.57
CA SER A 393 23.16 9.27 0.66
C SER A 393 24.32 9.13 -0.31
N ALA A 394 24.94 10.25 -0.69
CA ALA A 394 26.18 10.23 -1.48
C ALA A 394 27.36 9.69 -0.64
N ALA A 395 27.34 9.95 0.67
CA ALA A 395 28.31 9.44 1.62
C ALA A 395 27.67 9.25 2.99
N HIS A 396 27.72 8.01 3.47
CA HIS A 396 27.40 7.65 4.86
C HIS A 396 28.66 7.73 5.73
N SER A 397 28.49 8.19 6.96
CA SER A 397 29.54 8.21 7.97
C SER A 397 28.98 7.80 9.32
N THR A 398 29.85 7.30 10.20
CA THR A 398 29.49 6.93 11.57
C THR A 398 28.95 8.13 12.35
N ASP A 399 29.49 9.33 12.14
CA ASP A 399 28.97 10.54 12.78
C ASP A 399 27.52 10.84 12.38
N LYS A 400 27.21 10.77 11.08
CA LYS A 400 25.83 10.99 10.59
C LYS A 400 24.87 9.94 11.15
N LEU A 401 25.35 8.70 11.31
CA LEU A 401 24.57 7.60 11.88
C LEU A 401 24.28 7.85 13.37
N LEU A 402 25.27 8.28 14.14
CA LEU A 402 25.12 8.62 15.56
C LEU A 402 24.24 9.87 15.76
N ASP A 403 24.30 10.83 14.83
CA ASP A 403 23.39 11.99 14.82
C ASP A 403 21.93 11.59 14.54
N LEU A 404 21.71 10.64 13.61
CA LEU A 404 20.38 10.07 13.36
C LEU A 404 19.84 9.39 14.62
N LEU A 405 20.67 8.57 15.28
CA LEU A 405 20.30 7.86 16.50
C LEU A 405 20.00 8.81 17.67
N ALA A 406 20.80 9.85 17.85
CA ALA A 406 20.53 10.90 18.84
C ALA A 406 19.20 11.61 18.54
N ALA A 407 18.94 11.97 17.28
CA ALA A 407 17.68 12.58 16.87
C ALA A 407 16.47 11.65 17.10
N LYS A 408 16.61 10.34 16.84
CA LYS A 408 15.60 9.31 17.14
C LYS A 408 15.28 9.24 18.62
N ASN A 409 16.27 9.41 19.49
CA ASN A 409 16.08 9.29 20.94
C ASN A 409 15.40 10.49 21.58
N ILE A 410 15.31 11.64 20.91
CA ILE A 410 14.60 12.81 21.44
C ILE A 410 13.14 12.49 21.79
N PRO A 411 12.32 11.93 20.88
CA PRO A 411 10.93 11.58 21.17
C PRO A 411 10.74 10.27 21.96
N ASN A 412 11.79 9.46 22.18
CA ASN A 412 11.68 8.21 22.91
C ASN A 412 11.78 8.47 24.41
N TYR A 413 10.67 8.37 25.14
CA TYR A 413 10.65 8.47 26.60
C TYR A 413 10.36 7.11 27.23
N THR A 414 11.20 6.67 28.16
CA THR A 414 10.95 5.48 28.98
C THR A 414 10.54 5.91 30.39
N ALA A 415 9.49 5.32 30.94
CA ALA A 415 9.06 5.58 32.33
C ALA A 415 9.17 4.33 33.23
N SER A 416 9.69 3.23 32.67
CA SER A 416 9.69 1.93 33.33
C SER A 416 11.09 1.60 33.83
N LEU A 417 11.18 1.18 35.09
CA LEU A 417 12.41 0.59 35.65
C LEU A 417 12.59 -0.88 35.30
N ASN A 418 11.55 -1.53 34.77
CA ASN A 418 11.60 -2.96 34.48
C ASN A 418 12.70 -3.24 33.46
N ARG A 419 13.77 -3.91 33.89
CA ARG A 419 14.98 -4.18 33.09
C ARG A 419 15.52 -2.93 32.39
N ALA A 420 15.47 -1.78 33.06
CA ALA A 420 15.96 -0.50 32.50
C ALA A 420 17.46 -0.53 32.15
N TYR A 421 18.24 -1.49 32.70
CA TYR A 421 19.62 -1.75 32.30
C TYR A 421 19.77 -2.16 30.82
N THR A 422 18.77 -2.79 30.21
CA THR A 422 18.78 -3.14 28.77
C THR A 422 18.58 -1.90 27.91
N VAL A 423 17.72 -0.97 28.33
CA VAL A 423 17.56 0.34 27.66
C VAL A 423 18.82 1.18 27.82
N LEU A 424 19.43 1.16 29.01
CA LEU A 424 20.72 1.83 29.27
C LEU A 424 21.81 1.29 28.34
N ALA A 425 21.91 -0.03 28.18
CA ALA A 425 22.84 -0.65 27.23
C ALA A 425 22.59 -0.17 25.79
N GLY A 426 21.32 -0.12 25.37
CA GLY A 426 20.93 0.43 24.07
C GLY A 426 21.33 1.88 23.87
N ALA A 427 21.06 2.75 24.84
CA ALA A 427 21.41 4.17 24.80
C ALA A 427 22.93 4.40 24.78
N MET A 428 23.68 3.61 25.56
CA MET A 428 25.14 3.64 25.55
C MET A 428 25.69 3.20 24.19
N GLN A 429 25.18 2.10 23.63
CA GLN A 429 25.57 1.61 22.31
C GLN A 429 25.27 2.64 21.21
N GLU A 430 24.13 3.31 21.29
CA GLU A 430 23.72 4.36 20.33
C GLU A 430 24.47 5.69 20.50
N GLY A 431 25.31 5.83 21.53
CA GLY A 431 26.13 7.03 21.76
C GLY A 431 25.34 8.28 22.19
N ASP A 432 24.17 8.10 22.81
CA ASP A 432 23.33 9.20 23.30
C ASP A 432 23.51 9.40 24.82
N GLY A 433 24.41 10.32 25.19
CA GLY A 433 24.69 10.63 26.59
C GLY A 433 23.51 11.27 27.34
N ARG A 434 22.64 12.01 26.65
CA ARG A 434 21.43 12.59 27.26
C ARG A 434 20.47 11.49 27.71
N MET A 435 20.24 10.48 26.86
CA MET A 435 19.41 9.34 27.23
C MET A 435 20.02 8.53 28.38
N VAL A 436 21.34 8.33 28.37
CA VAL A 436 22.07 7.67 29.46
C VAL A 436 21.86 8.40 30.79
N VAL A 437 22.10 9.71 30.84
CA VAL A 437 21.92 10.52 32.05
C VAL A 437 20.46 10.46 32.53
N SER A 438 19.49 10.63 31.63
CA SER A 438 18.07 10.57 31.97
C SER A 438 17.66 9.23 32.59
N LEU A 439 18.13 8.11 32.04
CA LEU A 439 17.87 6.77 32.58
C LEU A 439 18.51 6.57 33.96
N LEU A 440 19.76 7.02 34.15
CA LEU A 440 20.47 6.90 35.43
C LEU A 440 19.81 7.77 36.51
N GLU A 441 19.36 8.97 36.18
CA GLU A 441 18.63 9.86 37.09
C GLU A 441 17.28 9.28 37.50
N MET A 442 16.52 8.73 36.55
CA MET A 442 15.26 8.03 36.83
C MET A 442 15.48 6.86 37.79
N MET A 443 16.53 6.05 37.56
CA MET A 443 16.91 4.96 38.47
C MET A 443 17.21 5.49 39.89
N ARG A 444 17.97 6.60 40.00
CA ARG A 444 18.27 7.22 41.31
C ARG A 444 17.01 7.71 42.01
N GLN A 445 16.10 8.35 41.29
CA GLN A 445 14.85 8.90 41.84
C GLN A 445 13.94 7.81 42.41
N ASP A 446 13.92 6.64 41.79
CA ASP A 446 13.16 5.46 42.25
C ASP A 446 13.90 4.61 43.30
N GLY A 447 15.04 5.10 43.81
CA GLY A 447 15.76 4.48 44.92
C GLY A 447 16.71 3.33 44.53
N VAL A 448 17.05 3.20 43.24
CA VAL A 448 18.11 2.29 42.79
C VAL A 448 19.47 2.89 43.16
N HIS A 449 20.36 2.07 43.72
CA HIS A 449 21.73 2.51 44.00
C HIS A 449 22.56 2.55 42.70
N VAL A 450 22.85 3.75 42.20
CA VAL A 450 23.56 3.97 40.94
C VAL A 450 25.01 4.38 41.20
N ASN A 451 25.96 3.58 40.72
CA ASN A 451 27.40 3.85 40.79
C ASN A 451 27.98 4.00 39.38
N THR A 452 28.24 5.23 38.95
CA THR A 452 28.71 5.55 37.59
C THR A 452 29.74 6.67 37.66
N PRO A 453 30.55 6.87 36.61
CA PRO A 453 31.29 8.12 36.47
C PRO A 453 30.38 9.34 36.62
N ASP A 454 30.88 10.39 37.26
CA ASP A 454 30.16 11.66 37.43
C ASP A 454 30.33 12.53 36.17
N TRP A 455 29.79 12.02 35.07
CA TRP A 455 29.81 12.67 33.76
C TRP A 455 28.46 13.29 33.45
N ASP A 456 28.48 14.49 32.89
CA ASP A 456 27.30 15.15 32.33
C ASP A 456 26.94 14.58 30.94
N GLU A 457 25.83 15.07 30.36
CA GLU A 457 25.35 14.61 29.05
C GLU A 457 26.40 14.76 27.95
N ALA A 458 27.18 15.85 27.99
CA ALA A 458 28.21 16.15 27.00
C ALA A 458 29.42 15.21 27.14
N ALA A 459 29.88 14.98 28.36
CA ALA A 459 30.98 14.07 28.66
C ALA A 459 30.62 12.62 28.32
N TRP A 460 29.40 12.17 28.65
CA TRP A 460 28.90 10.87 28.22
C TRP A 460 28.87 10.75 26.69
N THR A 461 28.28 11.72 26.01
CA THR A 461 28.19 11.72 24.54
C THR A 461 29.57 11.70 23.90
N ALA A 462 30.50 12.55 24.36
CA ALA A 462 31.86 12.60 23.87
C ALA A 462 32.59 11.26 24.07
N ASN A 463 32.49 10.66 25.27
CA ASN A 463 33.12 9.37 25.55
C ASN A 463 32.55 8.28 24.65
N LEU A 464 31.23 8.11 24.59
CA LEU A 464 30.60 7.04 23.82
C LEU A 464 30.86 7.19 22.31
N ARG A 465 30.77 8.41 21.77
CA ARG A 465 31.06 8.67 20.35
C ARG A 465 32.53 8.48 20.01
N SER A 466 33.47 8.87 20.90
CA SER A 466 34.91 8.67 20.67
C SER A 466 35.29 7.19 20.51
N ARG A 467 34.53 6.26 21.11
CA ARG A 467 34.75 4.82 20.97
C ARG A 467 34.45 4.27 19.57
N TYR A 468 33.77 5.07 18.74
CA TYR A 468 33.49 4.78 17.33
C TYR A 468 34.42 5.51 16.35
N GLU A 469 35.28 6.42 16.83
CA GLU A 469 36.18 7.18 15.96
C GLU A 469 37.13 6.26 15.21
N GLY A 470 37.24 6.42 13.89
CA GLY A 470 38.10 5.59 13.04
C GLY A 470 37.54 4.20 12.69
N ALA A 471 36.42 3.79 13.30
CA ALA A 471 35.78 2.52 12.98
C ALA A 471 35.12 2.55 11.59
N PRO A 472 35.28 1.48 10.78
CA PRO A 472 34.60 1.38 9.50
C PRO A 472 33.08 1.26 9.70
N LEU A 473 32.30 1.91 8.82
CA LEU A 473 30.84 1.96 8.94
C LEU A 473 30.17 0.57 9.05
N PRO A 474 30.58 -0.49 8.31
CA PRO A 474 29.99 -1.82 8.48
C PRO A 474 30.13 -2.38 9.91
N GLU A 475 31.28 -2.17 10.55
CA GLU A 475 31.51 -2.60 11.94
C GLU A 475 30.63 -1.81 12.91
N ALA A 476 30.50 -0.49 12.71
CA ALA A 476 29.61 0.34 13.52
C ALA A 476 28.14 -0.11 13.39
N LEU A 477 27.66 -0.41 12.17
CA LEU A 477 26.30 -0.89 11.92
C LEU A 477 26.04 -2.24 12.59
N GLU A 478 27.01 -3.16 12.57
CA GLU A 478 26.92 -4.46 13.23
C GLU A 478 26.75 -4.32 14.74
N LEU A 479 27.57 -3.47 15.38
CA LEU A 479 27.49 -3.24 16.82
C LEU A 479 26.19 -2.53 17.22
N LEU A 480 25.79 -1.50 16.47
CA LEU A 480 24.55 -0.75 16.71
C LEU A 480 23.29 -1.62 16.52
N THR A 481 23.37 -2.64 15.67
CA THR A 481 22.27 -3.59 15.44
C THR A 481 21.87 -4.35 16.69
N ARG A 482 22.78 -4.53 17.67
CA ARG A 482 22.46 -5.24 18.92
C ARG A 482 21.29 -4.61 19.68
N ALA A 483 21.13 -3.29 19.65
CA ALA A 483 19.98 -2.62 20.27
C ALA A 483 18.64 -2.96 19.59
N GLY A 484 18.68 -3.26 18.29
CA GLY A 484 17.51 -3.49 17.44
C GLY A 484 17.08 -4.94 17.26
N ILE A 485 17.68 -5.89 17.97
CA ILE A 485 17.37 -7.34 17.87
C ILE A 485 17.00 -7.94 19.23
N GLN A 486 16.45 -9.15 19.20
CA GLN A 486 16.24 -9.97 20.40
C GLN A 486 17.55 -10.61 20.84
N ASN A 487 17.72 -10.75 22.15
CA ASN A 487 18.93 -11.26 22.79
C ASN A 487 20.19 -10.47 22.39
N GLY A 488 20.04 -9.18 22.08
CA GLY A 488 21.16 -8.32 21.69
C GLY A 488 22.13 -8.05 22.84
N TYR A 489 21.64 -8.15 24.08
CA TYR A 489 22.42 -7.98 25.30
C TYR A 489 22.08 -9.10 26.29
N GLU A 490 22.73 -10.26 26.14
CA GLU A 490 22.58 -11.36 27.09
C GLU A 490 23.36 -11.08 28.38
N PRO A 491 22.68 -11.06 29.55
CA PRO A 491 23.36 -10.88 30.83
C PRO A 491 23.99 -12.20 31.31
N ALA A 492 25.18 -12.11 31.88
CA ALA A 492 25.85 -13.23 32.55
C ALA A 492 25.72 -13.11 34.07
N GLU A 493 25.12 -14.12 34.72
CA GLU A 493 25.04 -14.16 36.19
C GLU A 493 26.44 -14.32 36.81
N GLN A 494 26.74 -13.48 37.79
CA GLN A 494 27.95 -13.52 38.59
C GLN A 494 27.72 -14.42 39.80
N ALA A 495 27.83 -15.73 39.61
CA ALA A 495 27.49 -16.75 40.61
C ALA A 495 28.16 -16.56 41.99
N THR A 496 29.35 -15.95 42.04
CA THR A 496 30.07 -15.66 43.28
C THR A 496 29.51 -14.48 44.07
N LEU A 497 28.76 -13.59 43.42
CA LEU A 497 28.14 -12.39 44.00
C LEU A 497 26.62 -12.54 44.17
N SER A 498 26.01 -13.49 43.45
CA SER A 498 24.61 -13.86 43.58
C SER A 498 24.36 -14.72 44.82
N ASP A 499 23.17 -14.60 45.40
CA ASP A 499 22.66 -15.48 46.44
C ASP A 499 21.23 -15.97 46.12
N GLU A 500 20.55 -16.57 47.10
CA GLU A 500 19.18 -17.09 46.95
C GLU A 500 18.12 -15.98 46.73
N LYS A 501 18.38 -14.76 47.18
CA LYS A 501 17.44 -13.63 47.15
C LYS A 501 17.83 -12.57 46.13
N ILE A 502 19.11 -12.42 45.84
CA ILE A 502 19.68 -11.38 44.98
C ILE A 502 20.45 -12.02 43.84
N GLY A 503 20.10 -11.65 42.61
CA GLY A 503 20.88 -11.95 41.42
C GLY A 503 21.81 -10.79 41.12
N VAL A 504 23.08 -11.08 40.84
CA VAL A 504 24.06 -10.12 40.33
C VAL A 504 24.43 -10.52 38.93
N TYR A 505 24.28 -9.61 37.98
CA TYR A 505 24.48 -9.88 36.56
C TYR A 505 25.40 -8.85 35.94
N LYS A 506 26.09 -9.25 34.89
CA LYS A 506 26.98 -8.41 34.10
C LYS A 506 26.57 -8.44 32.64
N LEU A 507 26.45 -7.26 32.04
CA LEU A 507 26.14 -7.03 30.63
C LEU A 507 27.28 -6.23 30.02
N ALA A 508 27.82 -6.69 28.89
CA ALA A 508 28.89 -6.00 28.17
C ALA A 508 28.34 -5.26 26.95
N VAL A 509 28.55 -3.94 26.89
CA VAL A 509 28.28 -3.10 25.73
C VAL A 509 29.58 -3.00 24.94
N GLN A 510 29.59 -3.55 23.72
CA GLN A 510 30.81 -3.64 22.91
C GLN A 510 30.91 -2.46 21.95
N PHE A 511 32.09 -1.87 21.87
CA PHE A 511 32.43 -0.80 20.94
C PHE A 511 33.60 -1.26 20.05
N PRO A 512 33.87 -0.59 18.93
CA PRO A 512 35.06 -0.87 18.13
C PRO A 512 36.37 -0.76 18.95
N HIS A 513 36.40 0.19 19.88
CA HIS A 513 37.56 0.48 20.72
C HIS A 513 37.27 0.22 22.21
N GLY A 514 36.96 -1.04 22.53
CA GLY A 514 36.80 -1.51 23.91
C GLY A 514 35.36 -1.88 24.26
N MET A 515 35.08 -2.02 25.55
CA MET A 515 33.75 -2.35 26.05
C MET A 515 33.44 -1.59 27.31
N MET A 516 32.16 -1.36 27.58
CA MET A 516 31.69 -0.88 28.87
C MET A 516 30.83 -1.94 29.54
N ASN A 517 31.01 -2.13 30.83
CA ASN A 517 30.30 -3.14 31.60
C ASN A 517 29.21 -2.50 32.44
N ILE A 518 28.00 -3.02 32.33
CA ILE A 518 26.88 -2.72 33.22
C ILE A 518 26.73 -3.92 34.16
N THR A 519 27.07 -3.72 35.43
CA THR A 519 26.80 -4.70 36.49
C THR A 519 25.54 -4.27 37.23
N TYR A 520 24.55 -5.13 37.37
CA TYR A 520 23.32 -4.79 38.08
C TYR A 520 22.93 -5.87 39.10
N LYS A 521 22.18 -5.44 40.12
CA LYS A 521 21.62 -6.30 41.15
C LYS A 521 20.10 -6.24 41.08
N GLU A 522 19.45 -7.39 41.08
CA GLU A 522 17.98 -7.50 41.14
C GLU A 522 17.53 -8.50 42.20
N ALA A 523 16.36 -8.27 42.78
CA ALA A 523 15.72 -9.23 43.65
C ALA A 523 15.17 -10.41 42.83
N LYS A 524 15.55 -11.64 43.14
CA LYS A 524 15.09 -12.85 42.41
C LYS A 524 13.60 -13.12 42.58
N ALA A 525 12.98 -12.57 43.62
CA ALA A 525 11.57 -12.79 43.93
C ALA A 525 10.61 -12.08 42.97
N ASP A 526 10.93 -10.86 42.55
CA ASP A 526 10.05 -9.99 41.76
C ASP A 526 10.77 -9.29 40.58
N GLY A 527 12.07 -9.51 40.40
CA GLY A 527 12.88 -8.87 39.36
C GLY A 527 13.15 -7.39 39.61
N LYS A 528 12.91 -6.88 40.83
CA LYS A 528 13.11 -5.47 41.15
C LYS A 528 14.59 -5.10 41.07
N LEU A 529 14.91 -4.07 40.29
CA LEU A 529 16.26 -3.50 40.19
C LEU A 529 16.65 -2.81 41.51
N LEU A 530 17.80 -3.18 42.06
CA LEU A 530 18.31 -2.69 43.36
C LEU A 530 19.54 -1.80 43.20
N ALA A 531 20.45 -2.16 42.30
CA ALA A 531 21.65 -1.39 42.04
C ALA A 531 22.11 -1.54 40.58
N VAL A 532 22.75 -0.49 40.06
CA VAL A 532 23.40 -0.47 38.74
C VAL A 532 24.78 0.15 38.89
N THR A 533 25.78 -0.48 38.30
CA THR A 533 27.16 0.03 38.21
C THR A 533 27.60 0.03 36.77
N VAL A 534 28.07 1.17 36.28
CA VAL A 534 28.68 1.29 34.94
C VAL A 534 30.17 1.53 35.11
N ALA A 535 30.97 0.65 34.54
CA ALA A 535 32.43 0.74 34.59
C ALA A 535 33.01 0.60 33.18
N ASP A 536 34.12 1.29 32.93
CA ASP A 536 34.91 1.05 31.72
C ASP A 536 35.49 -0.37 31.80
N GLY A 537 35.44 -1.10 30.69
CA GLY A 537 35.94 -2.47 30.61
C GLY A 537 37.42 -2.56 30.26
N MET A 538 38.16 -1.45 30.29
CA MET A 538 39.61 -1.42 30.17
C MET A 538 40.26 -1.69 31.53
N ASP A 539 40.25 -2.96 31.94
CA ASP A 539 41.17 -3.53 32.94
C ASP A 539 42.05 -4.59 32.27
#